data_AF-A0A0S8GXC7-F1
#
_entry.id   AF-A0A0S8GXC7-F1
#
_cell.length_a   1.000
_cell.length_b   1.000
_cell.length_c   1.000
_cell.angle_alpha   90.00
_cell.angle_beta   90.00
_cell.angle_gamma   90.00
#
_symmetry.space_group_name_H-M   'P 1'
#
loop_
_entity.id
_entity.type
_entity.pdbx_description
1 polymer ?
#
loop_
_entity_poly.entity_id
_entity_poly.type
_entity_poly.pdbx_seq_one_letter_code
_entity_poly.pdbx_strand_id
1 'polypeptide(L)'
;MITKPTVLILGAGASMPYGFPSGRELLRIIYDRLQFDPPGEWITTLLKLNIPKDCIRTFRNALRYSGSSSVDAFLEHRPKFLEIGKLAITLSLIPFEEESRLFDIKMKEQSWYEYLFGKLNAPFDSFDENKLSIITFNYDRSIEHYIFTAMISKYGKSGEECKRKLDNIPIIHVHGRLGALPWQNEAGRAYLPRPGATPEEISINIVSKQIVVISEDVDTSPEFDHAFKLMKDAERIYFLGFGYHEMNLRRLKIDKLDNKELIGTSYGLGLAEIKAINEKWGIKLPDSHPKVLELLKDFAILE
;
A
#
# COMPACT_ATOMS: atom_id res chain seq x y z
N MET A 1 -23.61 -3.92 -0.40
CA MET A 1 -23.10 -3.58 -1.73
C MET A 1 -22.86 -2.09 -1.76
N ILE A 2 -21.73 -1.67 -2.32
CA ILE A 2 -21.39 -0.25 -2.50
C ILE A 2 -22.02 0.20 -3.82
N THR A 3 -23.06 1.03 -3.76
CA THR A 3 -23.86 1.38 -4.95
C THR A 3 -23.44 2.68 -5.62
N LYS A 4 -22.72 3.53 -4.88
CA LYS A 4 -22.19 4.81 -5.33
C LYS A 4 -20.71 4.68 -5.70
N PRO A 5 -20.25 5.24 -6.83
CA PRO A 5 -18.83 5.22 -7.20
C PRO A 5 -17.95 5.74 -6.06
N THR A 6 -17.19 4.84 -5.44
CA THR A 6 -16.39 5.11 -4.25
C THR A 6 -14.95 4.73 -4.50
N VAL A 7 -14.03 5.65 -4.20
CA VAL A 7 -12.59 5.43 -4.28
C VAL A 7 -11.98 5.46 -2.88
N LEU A 8 -11.24 4.42 -2.53
CA LEU A 8 -10.41 4.37 -1.33
C LEU A 8 -8.95 4.61 -1.70
N ILE A 9 -8.31 5.59 -1.06
CA ILE A 9 -6.89 5.91 -1.25
C ILE A 9 -6.12 5.45 -0.02
N LEU A 10 -5.31 4.41 -0.18
CA LEU A 10 -4.64 3.74 0.93
C LEU A 10 -3.19 4.23 1.05
N GLY A 11 -2.80 4.64 2.26
CA GLY A 11 -1.40 4.79 2.65
C GLY A 11 -0.97 3.74 3.66
N ALA A 12 0.27 3.85 4.15
CA ALA A 12 0.88 2.81 5.00
C ALA A 12 0.06 2.50 6.24
N GLY A 13 -0.63 3.50 6.82
CA GLY A 13 -1.51 3.31 7.97
C GLY A 13 -2.69 2.37 7.73
N ALA A 14 -3.05 2.12 6.48
CA ALA A 14 -4.10 1.18 6.11
C ALA A 14 -3.66 -0.29 6.28
N SER A 15 -2.38 -0.59 6.10
CA SER A 15 -1.82 -1.94 6.25
C SER A 15 -1.29 -2.22 7.66
N MET A 16 -1.10 -1.19 8.50
CA MET A 16 -0.56 -1.32 9.86
C MET A 16 -1.35 -2.26 10.79
N PRO A 17 -2.70 -2.27 10.82
CA PRO A 17 -3.45 -3.24 11.63
C PRO A 17 -3.13 -4.70 11.30
N TYR A 18 -2.60 -4.96 10.10
CA TYR A 18 -2.24 -6.29 9.60
C TYR A 18 -0.75 -6.63 9.78
N GLY A 19 -0.02 -5.79 10.52
CA GLY A 19 1.38 -6.01 10.88
C GLY A 19 2.39 -5.29 10.01
N PHE A 20 1.98 -4.66 8.91
CA PHE A 20 2.91 -3.91 8.06
C PHE A 20 3.45 -2.64 8.75
N PRO A 21 4.70 -2.25 8.49
CA PRO A 21 5.27 -1.04 9.06
C PRO A 21 4.70 0.22 8.41
N SER A 22 4.63 1.31 9.17
CA SER A 22 4.54 2.66 8.60
C SER A 22 5.78 3.00 7.74
N GLY A 23 5.71 4.06 6.93
CA GLY A 23 6.86 4.51 6.13
C GLY A 23 8.12 4.82 6.95
N ARG A 24 7.93 5.37 8.18
CA ARG A 24 9.04 5.65 9.11
C ARG A 24 9.62 4.38 9.72
N GLU A 25 8.76 3.43 10.09
CA GLU A 25 9.20 2.13 10.62
C GLU A 25 9.92 1.31 9.56
N LEU A 26 9.46 1.35 8.30
CA LEU A 26 10.13 0.72 7.17
C LEU A 26 11.55 1.28 6.96
N LEU A 27 11.69 2.62 6.97
CA LEU A 27 13.00 3.26 6.89
C LEU A 27 13.93 2.79 8.02
N ARG A 28 13.42 2.71 9.26
CA ARG A 28 14.19 2.21 10.41
C ARG A 28 14.60 0.74 10.22
N ILE A 29 13.66 -0.12 9.82
CA ILE A 29 13.93 -1.55 9.55
C ILE A 29 15.06 -1.68 8.52
N ILE A 30 15.00 -0.93 7.41
CA ILE A 30 16.04 -0.94 6.39
C ILE A 30 17.38 -0.49 6.95
N TYR A 31 17.41 0.62 7.69
CA TYR A 31 18.64 1.13 8.30
C TYR A 31 19.28 0.11 9.27
N ASP A 32 18.49 -0.52 10.13
CA ASP A 32 18.96 -1.48 11.13
C ASP A 32 19.45 -2.78 10.46
N ARG A 33 18.73 -3.28 9.46
CA ARG A 33 19.06 -4.54 8.77
C ARG A 33 20.26 -4.46 7.84
N LEU A 34 20.66 -3.27 7.41
CA LEU A 34 21.84 -3.06 6.56
C LEU A 34 23.15 -2.87 7.36
N GLN A 35 23.19 -3.30 8.62
CA GLN A 35 24.42 -3.30 9.43
C GLN A 35 25.39 -4.42 9.02
N PHE A 36 26.69 -4.15 9.11
CA PHE A 36 27.76 -5.07 8.72
C PHE A 36 28.45 -5.78 9.88
N ASP A 37 28.10 -5.43 11.13
CA ASP A 37 28.79 -5.95 12.32
C ASP A 37 27.76 -6.35 13.40
N PRO A 38 27.38 -7.64 13.47
CA PRO A 38 27.66 -8.69 12.48
C PRO A 38 26.81 -8.48 11.20
N PRO A 39 27.26 -8.97 10.03
CA PRO A 39 26.47 -8.90 8.81
C PRO A 39 25.29 -9.87 8.91
N GLY A 40 24.07 -9.33 8.74
CA GLY A 40 22.85 -10.14 8.70
C GLY A 40 22.58 -10.78 7.34
N GLU A 41 21.51 -11.58 7.27
CA GLU A 41 21.05 -12.25 6.04
C GLU A 41 20.90 -11.30 4.85
N TRP A 42 20.39 -10.09 5.08
CA TRP A 42 20.20 -9.09 4.01
C TRP A 42 21.50 -8.68 3.34
N ILE A 43 22.58 -8.52 4.12
CA ILE A 43 23.90 -8.20 3.56
C ILE A 43 24.34 -9.32 2.63
N THR A 44 24.22 -10.57 3.07
CA THR A 44 24.55 -11.75 2.27
C THR A 44 23.74 -11.79 0.98
N THR A 45 22.44 -11.57 1.05
CA THR A 45 21.55 -11.52 -0.12
C THR A 45 21.93 -10.42 -1.09
N LEU A 46 22.13 -9.19 -0.61
CA LEU A 46 22.47 -8.07 -1.48
C LEU A 46 23.82 -8.29 -2.18
N LEU A 47 24.80 -8.87 -1.49
CA LEU A 47 26.09 -9.24 -2.09
C LEU A 47 25.92 -10.32 -3.18
N LYS A 48 25.09 -11.33 -2.94
CA LYS A 48 24.76 -12.36 -3.96
C LYS A 48 24.03 -11.79 -5.18
N LEU A 49 23.26 -10.73 -4.99
CA LEU A 49 22.64 -9.95 -6.07
C LEU A 49 23.58 -8.93 -6.72
N ASN A 50 24.90 -9.05 -6.49
CA ASN A 50 25.95 -8.20 -7.04
C ASN A 50 25.90 -6.72 -6.58
N ILE A 51 25.24 -6.42 -5.46
CA ILE A 51 25.28 -5.07 -4.88
C ILE A 51 26.58 -4.90 -4.08
N PRO A 52 27.48 -3.98 -4.45
CA PRO A 52 28.79 -3.87 -3.81
C PRO A 52 28.69 -3.46 -2.33
N LYS A 53 29.58 -4.00 -1.50
CA LYS A 53 29.67 -3.70 -0.05
C LYS A 53 29.67 -2.20 0.25
N ASP A 54 30.44 -1.43 -0.51
CA ASP A 54 30.54 0.01 -0.33
C ASP A 54 29.28 0.76 -0.77
N CYS A 55 28.54 0.24 -1.77
CA CYS A 55 27.22 0.76 -2.12
C CYS A 55 26.25 0.58 -0.95
N ILE A 56 26.22 -0.60 -0.32
CA ILE A 56 25.35 -0.88 0.83
C ILE A 56 25.67 0.06 2.01
N ARG A 57 26.96 0.21 2.35
CA ARG A 57 27.40 1.13 3.42
C ARG A 57 27.01 2.58 3.10
N THR A 58 27.25 3.02 1.87
CA THR A 58 26.97 4.39 1.44
C THR A 58 25.47 4.67 1.45
N PHE A 59 24.65 3.73 0.98
CA PHE A 59 23.20 3.82 1.03
C PHE A 59 22.69 3.91 2.47
N ARG A 60 23.11 3.01 3.36
CA ARG A 60 22.71 3.01 4.78
C ARG A 60 23.08 4.34 5.47
N ASN A 61 24.31 4.82 5.26
CA ASN A 61 24.76 6.08 5.85
C ASN A 61 23.95 7.26 5.29
N ALA A 62 23.73 7.31 3.97
CA ALA A 62 22.93 8.36 3.36
C ALA A 62 21.47 8.34 3.87
N LEU A 63 20.88 7.15 4.04
CA LEU A 63 19.54 7.01 4.59
C LEU A 63 19.46 7.59 6.01
N ARG A 64 20.43 7.23 6.88
CA ARG A 64 20.55 7.72 8.27
C ARG A 64 20.58 9.23 8.38
N TYR A 65 21.37 9.89 7.53
CA TYR A 65 21.62 11.32 7.60
C TYR A 65 20.69 12.15 6.70
N SER A 66 19.75 11.53 6.00
CA SER A 66 18.89 12.23 5.03
C SER A 66 17.82 13.13 5.67
N GLY A 67 17.41 12.84 6.90
CA GLY A 67 16.25 13.50 7.52
C GLY A 67 14.90 13.13 6.88
N SER A 68 14.86 12.14 5.98
CA SER A 68 13.65 11.75 5.26
C SER A 68 12.64 11.03 6.16
N SER A 69 11.35 11.26 5.93
CA SER A 69 10.26 10.62 6.68
C SER A 69 9.97 9.17 6.26
N SER A 70 10.33 8.81 5.03
CA SER A 70 10.18 7.48 4.45
C SER A 70 11.33 7.16 3.49
N VAL A 71 11.45 5.88 3.13
CA VAL A 71 12.41 5.43 2.12
C VAL A 71 12.09 5.97 0.73
N ASP A 72 10.81 6.17 0.41
CA ASP A 72 10.37 6.72 -0.88
C ASP A 72 10.81 8.17 -1.05
N ALA A 73 10.55 9.01 -0.05
CA ALA A 73 10.98 10.42 -0.05
C ALA A 73 12.51 10.55 -0.15
N PHE A 74 13.24 9.61 0.45
CA PHE A 74 14.69 9.55 0.32
C PHE A 74 15.13 9.19 -1.11
N LEU A 75 14.49 8.18 -1.72
CA LEU A 75 14.89 7.65 -3.03
C LEU A 75 14.50 8.57 -4.20
N GLU A 76 13.43 9.36 -4.03
CA GLU A 76 12.92 10.30 -5.03
C GLU A 76 13.99 11.23 -5.61
N HIS A 77 14.92 11.70 -4.77
CA HIS A 77 16.01 12.61 -5.15
C HIS A 77 17.35 11.89 -5.34
N ARG A 78 17.36 10.54 -5.29
CA ARG A 78 18.59 9.74 -5.23
C ARG A 78 18.60 8.59 -6.24
N PRO A 79 18.60 8.87 -7.56
CA PRO A 79 18.57 7.85 -8.61
C PRO A 79 19.62 6.73 -8.45
N LYS A 80 20.83 7.11 -8.00
CA LYS A 80 21.94 6.17 -7.74
C LYS A 80 21.64 5.08 -6.71
N PHE A 81 20.61 5.26 -5.89
CA PHE A 81 20.21 4.34 -4.84
C PHE A 81 18.92 3.58 -5.16
N LEU A 82 18.32 3.78 -6.34
CA LEU A 82 17.05 3.15 -6.69
C LEU A 82 17.12 1.63 -6.64
N GLU A 83 18.16 1.02 -7.19
CA GLU A 83 18.30 -0.43 -7.21
C GLU A 83 18.35 -1.03 -5.80
N ILE A 84 19.30 -0.59 -4.98
CA ILE A 84 19.42 -1.06 -3.60
C ILE A 84 18.20 -0.69 -2.74
N GLY A 85 17.59 0.47 -2.98
CA GLY A 85 16.39 0.92 -2.29
C GLY A 85 15.20 -0.01 -2.53
N LYS A 86 14.93 -0.34 -3.79
CA LYS A 86 13.86 -1.29 -4.17
C LYS A 86 14.11 -2.68 -3.59
N LEU A 87 15.35 -3.17 -3.65
CA LEU A 87 15.74 -4.43 -3.03
C LEU A 87 15.51 -4.41 -1.51
N ALA A 88 15.92 -3.34 -0.83
CA ALA A 88 15.73 -3.19 0.60
C ALA A 88 14.26 -3.13 1.00
N ILE A 89 13.41 -2.39 0.28
CA ILE A 89 11.96 -2.36 0.49
C ILE A 89 11.37 -3.77 0.32
N THR A 90 11.77 -4.49 -0.73
CA THR A 90 11.30 -5.84 -1.02
C THR A 90 11.65 -6.81 0.12
N LEU A 91 12.92 -6.83 0.53
CA LEU A 91 13.41 -7.66 1.64
C LEU A 91 12.73 -7.32 2.97
N SER A 92 12.37 -6.05 3.16
CA SER A 92 11.68 -5.58 4.37
C SER A 92 10.25 -6.07 4.46
N LEU A 93 9.50 -5.98 3.36
CA LEU A 93 8.04 -6.09 3.41
C LEU A 93 7.52 -7.51 3.18
N ILE A 94 8.23 -8.36 2.43
CA ILE A 94 7.80 -9.75 2.21
C ILE A 94 7.58 -10.53 3.52
N PRO A 95 8.44 -10.42 4.55
CA PRO A 95 8.21 -11.07 5.84
C PRO A 95 6.90 -10.69 6.54
N PHE A 96 6.25 -9.59 6.17
CA PHE A 96 4.98 -9.15 6.75
C PHE A 96 3.74 -9.69 6.03
N GLU A 97 3.90 -10.38 4.89
CA GLU A 97 2.77 -11.02 4.19
C GLU A 97 2.32 -12.30 4.92
N GLU A 98 1.86 -12.17 6.16
CA GLU A 98 1.44 -13.29 7.00
C GLU A 98 -0.09 -13.42 6.98
N GLU A 99 -0.63 -14.45 6.32
CA GLU A 99 -2.09 -14.64 6.17
C GLU A 99 -2.81 -14.74 7.52
N SER A 100 -2.17 -15.33 8.53
CA SER A 100 -2.71 -15.44 9.90
C SER A 100 -3.09 -14.08 10.49
N ARG A 101 -2.37 -13.00 10.14
CA ARG A 101 -2.64 -11.63 10.62
C ARG A 101 -3.83 -11.00 9.91
N LEU A 102 -4.12 -11.41 8.67
CA LEU A 102 -5.26 -10.91 7.92
C LEU A 102 -6.59 -11.49 8.43
N PHE A 103 -6.56 -12.73 8.89
CA PHE A 103 -7.73 -13.49 9.32
C PHE A 103 -7.73 -13.82 10.82
N ASP A 104 -6.99 -13.06 11.63
CA ASP A 104 -6.96 -13.26 13.08
C ASP A 104 -8.34 -13.00 13.70
N ILE A 105 -9.00 -14.08 14.12
CA ILE A 105 -10.33 -14.08 14.72
C ILE A 105 -10.39 -13.16 15.94
N LYS A 106 -9.29 -13.00 16.69
CA LYS A 106 -9.23 -12.18 17.91
C LYS A 106 -9.19 -10.68 17.60
N MET A 107 -8.74 -10.30 16.41
CA MET A 107 -8.58 -8.89 16.00
C MET A 107 -9.66 -8.44 15.02
N LYS A 108 -10.65 -9.29 14.74
CA LYS A 108 -11.75 -9.04 13.80
C LYS A 108 -12.48 -7.72 14.01
N GLU A 109 -12.81 -7.40 15.27
CA GLU A 109 -13.53 -6.17 15.61
C GLU A 109 -12.74 -4.88 15.31
N GLN A 110 -11.42 -5.00 15.11
CA GLN A 110 -10.51 -3.92 14.75
C GLN A 110 -10.12 -3.95 13.26
N SER A 111 -10.56 -4.96 12.50
CA SER A 111 -10.21 -5.15 11.09
C SER A 111 -11.12 -4.33 10.18
N TRP A 112 -10.55 -3.33 9.52
CA TRP A 112 -11.27 -2.56 8.51
C TRP A 112 -11.47 -3.32 7.19
N TYR A 113 -10.62 -4.30 6.88
CA TYR A 113 -10.81 -5.26 5.79
C TYR A 113 -12.11 -6.06 5.98
N GLU A 114 -12.39 -6.54 7.20
CA GLU A 114 -13.65 -7.24 7.48
C GLU A 114 -14.85 -6.31 7.37
N TYR A 115 -14.74 -5.09 7.92
CA TYR A 115 -15.78 -4.08 7.79
C TYR A 115 -16.07 -3.75 6.31
N LEU A 116 -15.05 -3.49 5.51
CA LEU A 116 -15.17 -3.21 4.08
C LEU A 116 -15.82 -4.40 3.35
N PHE A 117 -15.36 -5.62 3.59
CA PHE A 117 -15.92 -6.82 2.97
C PHE A 117 -17.39 -7.05 3.37
N GLY A 118 -17.76 -6.68 4.60
CA GLY A 118 -19.15 -6.61 5.06
C GLY A 118 -19.99 -5.58 4.28
N LYS A 119 -19.41 -4.45 3.88
CA LYS A 119 -20.09 -3.43 3.04
C LYS A 119 -20.17 -3.83 1.56
N LEU A 120 -19.21 -4.61 1.06
CA LEU A 120 -19.28 -5.23 -0.28
C LEU A 120 -20.37 -6.28 -0.43
N ASN A 121 -21.05 -6.66 0.67
CA ASN A 121 -22.05 -7.73 0.71
C ASN A 121 -23.08 -7.64 -0.44
N ALA A 122 -23.01 -8.64 -1.32
CA ALA A 122 -23.89 -8.87 -2.47
C ALA A 122 -23.99 -10.39 -2.72
N PRO A 123 -24.99 -10.89 -3.45
CA PRO A 123 -24.91 -12.21 -4.08
C PRO A 123 -23.64 -12.35 -4.93
N PHE A 124 -23.11 -13.56 -5.07
CA PHE A 124 -21.87 -13.78 -5.83
C PHE A 124 -21.98 -13.27 -7.28
N ASP A 125 -23.11 -13.53 -7.92
CA ASP A 125 -23.33 -13.19 -9.33
C ASP A 125 -23.37 -11.68 -9.60
N SER A 126 -23.61 -10.86 -8.57
CA SER A 126 -23.59 -9.40 -8.64
C SER A 126 -22.46 -8.77 -7.81
N PHE A 127 -21.48 -9.55 -7.35
CA PHE A 127 -20.38 -9.02 -6.54
C PHE A 127 -19.55 -7.96 -7.27
N ASP A 128 -19.39 -8.12 -8.58
CA ASP A 128 -18.75 -7.20 -9.52
C ASP A 128 -19.56 -5.93 -9.81
N GLU A 129 -20.81 -5.83 -9.34
CA GLU A 129 -21.60 -4.60 -9.42
C GLU A 129 -21.26 -3.59 -8.30
N ASN A 130 -20.41 -3.99 -7.35
CA ASN A 130 -19.88 -3.05 -6.35
C ASN A 130 -19.08 -1.94 -7.03
N LYS A 131 -19.51 -0.68 -6.86
CA LYS A 131 -18.85 0.49 -7.43
C LYS A 131 -17.69 0.96 -6.55
N LEU A 132 -16.75 0.06 -6.29
CA LEU A 132 -15.55 0.32 -5.51
C LEU A 132 -14.34 0.39 -6.44
N SER A 133 -13.42 1.30 -6.13
CA SER A 133 -12.05 1.22 -6.62
C SER A 133 -11.07 1.57 -5.50
N ILE A 134 -9.88 1.02 -5.57
CA ILE A 134 -8.83 1.21 -4.57
C ILE A 134 -7.58 1.74 -5.27
N ILE A 135 -7.03 2.82 -4.76
CA ILE A 135 -5.73 3.37 -5.15
C ILE A 135 -4.84 3.21 -3.93
N THR A 136 -3.73 2.51 -4.04
CA THR A 136 -2.85 2.26 -2.90
C THR A 136 -1.42 2.72 -3.19
N PHE A 137 -0.83 3.36 -2.19
CA PHE A 137 0.58 3.73 -2.15
C PHE A 137 1.41 2.65 -1.47
N ASN A 138 0.77 1.58 -0.97
CA ASN A 138 1.44 0.49 -0.31
C ASN A 138 1.92 -0.53 -1.33
N TYR A 139 3.09 -1.10 -1.05
CA TYR A 139 3.69 -2.15 -1.86
C TYR A 139 3.10 -3.53 -1.59
N ASP A 140 2.53 -3.73 -0.40
CA ASP A 140 1.92 -4.99 0.00
C ASP A 140 0.65 -5.27 -0.81
N ARG A 141 0.22 -6.53 -0.80
CA ARG A 141 -0.90 -7.05 -1.60
C ARG A 141 -2.03 -7.54 -0.71
N SER A 142 -2.07 -7.02 0.51
CA SER A 142 -2.82 -7.61 1.62
C SER A 142 -4.32 -7.47 1.43
N ILE A 143 -4.77 -6.35 0.86
CA ILE A 143 -6.19 -6.11 0.58
C ILE A 143 -6.69 -7.04 -0.54
N GLU A 144 -5.92 -7.23 -1.62
CA GLU A 144 -6.34 -8.11 -2.71
C GLU A 144 -6.37 -9.57 -2.25
N HIS A 145 -5.35 -9.99 -1.49
CA HIS A 145 -5.31 -11.33 -0.92
C HIS A 145 -6.45 -11.56 0.07
N TYR A 146 -6.77 -10.57 0.91
CA TYR A 146 -7.87 -10.64 1.84
C TYR A 146 -9.21 -10.80 1.11
N ILE A 147 -9.54 -9.90 0.18
CA ILE A 147 -10.83 -9.92 -0.53
C ILE A 147 -10.99 -11.22 -1.32
N PHE A 148 -9.95 -11.66 -2.02
CA PHE A 148 -9.99 -12.90 -2.80
C PHE A 148 -10.24 -14.13 -1.92
N THR A 149 -9.46 -14.27 -0.84
CA THR A 149 -9.58 -15.40 0.09
C THR A 149 -10.93 -15.38 0.81
N ALA A 150 -11.37 -14.22 1.31
CA ALA A 150 -12.67 -14.06 1.96
C ALA A 150 -13.84 -14.38 1.02
N MET A 151 -13.73 -14.01 -0.26
CA MET A 151 -14.74 -14.31 -1.28
C MET A 151 -14.83 -15.82 -1.57
N ILE A 152 -13.71 -16.51 -1.73
CA ILE A 152 -13.70 -17.98 -1.88
C ILE A 152 -14.39 -18.63 -0.68
N SER A 153 -13.99 -18.27 0.54
CA SER A 153 -14.53 -18.87 1.76
C SER A 153 -16.01 -18.56 1.97
N LYS A 154 -16.46 -17.34 1.64
CA LYS A 154 -17.85 -16.93 1.84
C LYS A 154 -18.82 -17.54 0.84
N TYR A 155 -18.43 -17.64 -0.44
CA TYR A 155 -19.34 -18.06 -1.51
C TYR A 155 -19.12 -19.52 -1.97
N GLY A 156 -18.04 -20.18 -1.54
CA GLY A 156 -17.74 -21.56 -1.92
C GLY A 156 -17.46 -21.71 -3.42
N LYS A 157 -16.89 -20.68 -4.06
CA LYS A 157 -16.63 -20.61 -5.51
C LYS A 157 -15.17 -20.90 -5.83
N SER A 158 -14.90 -21.30 -7.07
CA SER A 158 -13.53 -21.53 -7.55
C SER A 158 -12.70 -20.24 -7.57
N GLY A 159 -11.38 -20.39 -7.54
CA GLY A 159 -10.46 -19.25 -7.63
C GLY A 159 -10.65 -18.47 -8.94
N GLU A 160 -10.92 -19.16 -10.05
CA GLU A 160 -11.17 -18.57 -11.36
C GLU A 160 -12.48 -17.76 -11.40
N GLU A 161 -13.56 -18.28 -10.80
CA GLU A 161 -14.82 -17.53 -10.66
C GLU A 161 -14.61 -16.26 -9.84
N CYS A 162 -13.97 -16.40 -8.68
CA CYS A 162 -13.63 -15.30 -7.77
C CYS A 162 -12.75 -14.24 -8.44
N LYS A 163 -11.71 -14.67 -9.17
CA LYS A 163 -10.83 -13.80 -9.93
C LYS A 163 -11.63 -12.95 -10.91
N ARG A 164 -12.53 -13.55 -11.71
CA ARG A 164 -13.34 -12.80 -12.69
C ARG A 164 -14.19 -11.72 -12.04
N LYS A 165 -14.71 -11.96 -10.84
CA LYS A 165 -15.45 -10.94 -10.08
C LYS A 165 -14.54 -9.82 -9.57
N LEU A 166 -13.37 -10.18 -9.04
CA LEU A 166 -12.43 -9.19 -8.49
C LEU A 166 -11.72 -8.36 -9.57
N ASP A 167 -11.52 -8.91 -10.77
CA ASP A 167 -10.95 -8.17 -11.92
C ASP A 167 -11.79 -6.93 -12.30
N ASN A 168 -13.09 -6.91 -11.94
CA ASN A 168 -13.99 -5.77 -12.15
C ASN A 168 -13.92 -4.70 -11.05
N ILE A 169 -13.16 -4.92 -9.98
CA ILE A 169 -12.92 -3.94 -8.91
C ILE A 169 -11.49 -3.42 -9.06
N PRO A 170 -11.26 -2.22 -9.62
CA PRO A 170 -9.92 -1.72 -9.86
C PRO A 170 -9.12 -1.54 -8.56
N ILE A 171 -7.91 -2.10 -8.51
CA ILE A 171 -6.93 -1.90 -7.44
C ILE A 171 -5.61 -1.46 -8.08
N ILE A 172 -5.26 -0.19 -7.92
CA ILE A 172 -4.09 0.44 -8.53
C ILE A 172 -2.99 0.65 -7.49
N HIS A 173 -1.81 0.08 -7.73
CA HIS A 173 -0.61 0.40 -6.95
C HIS A 173 0.20 1.47 -7.66
N VAL A 174 0.13 2.72 -7.19
CA VAL A 174 0.77 3.87 -7.87
C VAL A 174 2.30 3.86 -7.76
N HIS A 175 2.84 3.09 -6.82
CA HIS A 175 4.26 2.82 -6.67
C HIS A 175 4.61 1.37 -7.01
N GLY A 176 3.73 0.63 -7.67
CA GLY A 176 3.93 -0.79 -7.90
C GLY A 176 3.83 -1.62 -6.60
N ARG A 177 4.20 -2.90 -6.66
CA ARG A 177 3.85 -3.89 -5.62
C ARG A 177 4.84 -5.04 -5.50
N LEU A 178 4.72 -5.82 -4.44
CA LEU A 178 5.56 -7.00 -4.13
C LEU A 178 5.24 -8.23 -5.01
N GLY A 179 5.09 -8.05 -6.32
CA GLY A 179 4.78 -9.13 -7.27
C GLY A 179 3.28 -9.34 -7.50
N ALA A 180 2.89 -10.05 -8.54
CA ALA A 180 1.49 -10.51 -8.67
C ALA A 180 1.19 -11.65 -7.68
N LEU A 181 -0.05 -11.75 -7.20
CA LEU A 181 -0.53 -12.93 -6.48
C LEU A 181 -0.72 -14.11 -7.46
N PRO A 182 -0.67 -15.39 -7.01
CA PRO A 182 -0.76 -16.53 -7.91
C PRO A 182 -2.06 -16.57 -8.73
N TRP A 183 -3.16 -16.09 -8.16
CA TRP A 183 -4.44 -15.99 -8.86
C TRP A 183 -4.48 -14.84 -9.88
N GLN A 184 -3.58 -13.85 -9.79
CA GLN A 184 -3.49 -12.75 -10.76
C GLN A 184 -2.62 -13.12 -11.97
N ASN A 185 -1.59 -13.96 -11.77
CA ASN A 185 -0.63 -14.34 -12.78
C ASN A 185 -0.01 -15.71 -12.41
N GLU A 186 0.17 -16.60 -13.38
CA GLU A 186 0.79 -17.93 -13.17
C GLU A 186 2.22 -17.84 -12.61
N ALA A 187 2.98 -16.79 -12.95
CA ALA A 187 4.30 -16.49 -12.37
C ALA A 187 4.21 -15.69 -11.05
N GLY A 188 3.00 -15.57 -10.49
CA GLY A 188 2.73 -14.86 -9.25
C GLY A 188 3.30 -15.59 -8.04
N ARG A 189 3.67 -14.81 -7.02
CA ARG A 189 4.23 -15.30 -5.75
C ARG A 189 3.12 -15.41 -4.70
N ALA A 190 3.05 -16.56 -4.02
CA ALA A 190 2.14 -16.81 -2.90
C ALA A 190 2.26 -15.73 -1.80
N TYR A 191 1.15 -15.38 -1.16
CA TYR A 191 1.06 -14.36 -0.10
C TYR A 191 1.57 -14.90 1.25
N LEU A 192 2.81 -15.37 1.31
CA LEU A 192 3.42 -15.87 2.53
C LEU A 192 4.92 -15.66 2.43
N PRO A 193 5.63 -15.24 3.50
CA PRO A 193 7.01 -15.61 3.63
C PRO A 193 7.04 -17.13 3.82
N ARG A 194 7.66 -17.89 2.91
CA ARG A 194 7.89 -19.31 3.20
C ARG A 194 8.83 -19.37 4.41
N PRO A 195 8.48 -20.08 5.51
CA PRO A 195 9.43 -20.29 6.60
C PRO A 195 10.69 -20.98 6.06
N GLY A 196 11.84 -20.34 6.24
CA GLY A 196 13.12 -20.83 5.71
C GLY A 196 13.35 -20.59 4.22
N ALA A 197 12.45 -19.90 3.50
CA ALA A 197 12.74 -19.53 2.12
C ALA A 197 13.88 -18.54 2.07
N THR A 198 14.90 -18.88 1.31
CA THR A 198 15.98 -17.95 1.07
C THR A 198 15.53 -16.85 0.12
N PRO A 199 16.18 -15.69 0.15
CA PRO A 199 16.03 -14.67 -0.86
C PRO A 199 16.42 -15.08 -2.29
N GLU A 200 16.93 -16.30 -2.51
CA GLU A 200 17.03 -16.89 -3.85
C GLU A 200 15.74 -17.61 -4.26
N GLU A 201 15.08 -18.29 -3.32
CA GLU A 201 13.78 -18.95 -3.56
C GLU A 201 12.67 -17.92 -3.80
N ILE A 202 12.70 -16.84 -3.04
CA ILE A 202 11.92 -15.64 -3.33
C ILE A 202 12.70 -14.92 -4.41
N SER A 203 12.20 -14.80 -5.65
CA SER A 203 12.91 -14.09 -6.71
C SER A 203 12.97 -12.56 -6.45
N ILE A 204 13.71 -12.13 -5.42
CA ILE A 204 13.76 -10.76 -4.89
C ILE A 204 14.13 -9.77 -5.99
N ASN A 205 15.07 -10.14 -6.86
CA ASN A 205 15.43 -9.30 -8.00
C ASN A 205 14.21 -9.05 -8.93
N ILE A 206 13.43 -10.09 -9.25
CA ILE A 206 12.23 -9.97 -10.08
C ILE A 206 11.15 -9.15 -9.37
N VAL A 207 10.92 -9.42 -8.08
CA VAL A 207 9.91 -8.71 -7.30
C VAL A 207 10.27 -7.22 -7.15
N SER A 208 11.53 -6.91 -6.85
CA SER A 208 12.00 -5.53 -6.67
C SER A 208 11.88 -4.68 -7.93
N LYS A 209 11.91 -5.29 -9.12
CA LYS A 209 11.67 -4.58 -10.39
C LYS A 209 10.23 -4.11 -10.55
N GLN A 210 9.28 -4.69 -9.81
CA GLN A 210 7.88 -4.26 -9.78
C GLN A 210 7.62 -3.12 -8.79
N ILE A 211 8.63 -2.73 -8.00
CA ILE A 211 8.59 -1.51 -7.19
C ILE A 211 8.94 -0.31 -8.09
N VAL A 212 8.07 0.68 -8.05
CA VAL A 212 8.16 1.93 -8.81
C VAL A 212 8.31 3.09 -7.82
N VAL A 213 9.53 3.57 -7.69
CA VAL A 213 9.79 4.84 -7.02
C VAL A 213 9.83 5.90 -8.12
N ILE A 214 8.92 6.87 -8.02
CA ILE A 214 8.83 7.98 -8.98
C ILE A 214 9.77 9.08 -8.53
N SER A 215 10.68 9.52 -9.41
CA SER A 215 11.53 10.67 -9.17
C SER A 215 10.73 11.97 -9.21
N GLU A 216 11.23 13.02 -8.56
CA GLU A 216 10.58 14.33 -8.53
C GLU A 216 10.35 14.89 -9.95
N ASP A 217 11.30 14.68 -10.87
CA ASP A 217 11.27 15.20 -12.24
C ASP A 217 10.28 14.49 -13.19
N VAL A 218 9.50 13.51 -12.72
CA VAL A 218 8.56 12.75 -13.54
C VAL A 218 7.12 13.16 -13.21
N ASP A 219 6.54 13.93 -14.12
CA ASP A 219 5.17 14.46 -14.02
C ASP A 219 4.08 13.45 -14.44
N THR A 220 4.46 12.33 -15.07
CA THR A 220 3.49 11.39 -15.66
C THR A 220 3.83 9.94 -15.33
N SER A 221 2.87 9.23 -14.73
CA SER A 221 2.85 7.78 -14.61
C SER A 221 1.47 7.27 -15.08
N PRO A 222 1.42 6.20 -15.89
CA PRO A 222 0.15 5.61 -16.32
C PRO A 222 -0.77 5.23 -15.15
N GLU A 223 -0.19 4.78 -14.03
CA GLU A 223 -0.90 4.42 -12.81
C GLU A 223 -1.54 5.65 -12.15
N PHE A 224 -0.81 6.77 -12.07
CA PHE A 224 -1.36 8.04 -11.56
C PHE A 224 -2.43 8.63 -12.49
N ASP A 225 -2.27 8.51 -13.80
CA ASP A 225 -3.31 8.94 -14.76
C ASP A 225 -4.57 8.08 -14.67
N HIS A 226 -4.43 6.77 -14.45
CA HIS A 226 -5.57 5.89 -14.21
C HIS A 226 -6.24 6.17 -12.85
N ALA A 227 -5.44 6.35 -11.80
CA ALA A 227 -5.93 6.77 -10.49
C ALA A 227 -6.73 8.08 -10.57
N PHE A 228 -6.24 9.07 -11.32
CA PHE A 228 -6.96 10.33 -11.54
C PHE A 228 -8.31 10.15 -12.24
N LYS A 229 -8.39 9.29 -13.26
CA LYS A 229 -9.66 8.98 -13.94
C LYS A 229 -10.68 8.38 -12.97
N LEU A 230 -10.27 7.41 -12.15
CA LEU A 230 -11.14 6.80 -11.15
C LEU A 230 -11.64 7.83 -10.13
N MET A 231 -10.76 8.72 -9.64
CA MET A 231 -11.15 9.80 -8.73
C MET A 231 -12.09 10.81 -9.38
N LYS A 232 -11.89 11.13 -10.66
CA LYS A 232 -12.78 12.04 -11.39
C LYS A 232 -14.20 11.48 -11.52
N ASP A 233 -14.32 10.18 -11.73
CA ASP A 233 -15.62 9.51 -11.90
C ASP A 233 -16.27 9.12 -10.55
N ALA A 234 -15.50 9.15 -9.46
CA ALA A 234 -15.99 8.85 -8.11
C ALA A 234 -16.94 9.92 -7.58
N GLU A 235 -17.95 9.49 -6.83
CA GLU A 235 -18.79 10.37 -6.01
C GLU A 235 -18.17 10.59 -4.62
N ARG A 236 -17.52 9.56 -4.08
CA ARG A 236 -16.95 9.56 -2.73
C ARG A 236 -15.48 9.16 -2.79
N ILE A 237 -14.62 9.93 -2.12
CA ILE A 237 -13.18 9.64 -2.06
C ILE A 237 -12.71 9.68 -0.61
N TYR A 238 -12.16 8.56 -0.14
CA TYR A 238 -11.71 8.40 1.25
C TYR A 238 -10.21 8.11 1.31
N PHE A 239 -9.45 8.94 2.02
CA PHE A 239 -8.03 8.72 2.31
C PHE A 239 -7.86 7.94 3.62
N LEU A 240 -7.33 6.72 3.54
CA LEU A 240 -7.23 5.78 4.65
C LEU A 240 -5.77 5.54 5.02
N GLY A 241 -5.37 5.94 6.24
CA GLY A 241 -4.02 5.73 6.75
C GLY A 241 -2.95 6.44 5.91
N PHE A 242 -3.31 7.58 5.31
CA PHE A 242 -2.49 8.30 4.33
C PHE A 242 -1.65 9.40 4.99
N GLY A 243 -0.43 9.62 4.48
CA GLY A 243 0.53 10.59 5.05
C GLY A 243 0.46 12.01 4.49
N TYR A 244 -0.42 12.27 3.51
CA TYR A 244 -0.66 13.60 2.89
C TYR A 244 0.59 14.35 2.42
N HIS A 245 1.65 13.64 2.04
CA HIS A 245 2.83 14.25 1.43
C HIS A 245 2.42 15.03 0.17
N GLU A 246 2.80 16.31 0.11
CA GLU A 246 2.39 17.25 -0.92
C GLU A 246 2.65 16.73 -2.34
N MET A 247 3.81 16.11 -2.57
CA MET A 247 4.14 15.54 -3.87
C MET A 247 3.16 14.46 -4.31
N ASN A 248 2.71 13.59 -3.40
CA ASN A 248 1.74 12.55 -3.71
C ASN A 248 0.37 13.13 -4.05
N LEU A 249 -0.07 14.18 -3.34
CA LEU A 249 -1.32 14.89 -3.64
C LEU A 249 -1.25 15.62 -4.99
N ARG A 250 -0.10 16.20 -5.35
CA ARG A 250 0.15 16.78 -6.67
C ARG A 250 0.10 15.73 -7.79
N ARG A 251 0.74 14.58 -7.60
CA ARG A 251 0.71 13.46 -8.57
C ARG A 251 -0.70 12.90 -8.75
N LEU A 252 -1.49 12.85 -7.69
CA LEU A 252 -2.93 12.52 -7.73
C LEU A 252 -3.77 13.61 -8.40
N LYS A 253 -3.22 14.80 -8.66
CA LYS A 253 -3.91 15.94 -9.29
C LYS A 253 -5.18 16.33 -8.51
N ILE A 254 -5.09 16.32 -7.17
CA ILE A 254 -6.22 16.61 -6.28
C ILE A 254 -6.78 18.01 -6.51
N ASP A 255 -5.92 18.97 -6.86
CA ASP A 255 -6.26 20.34 -7.25
C ASP A 255 -7.15 20.42 -8.51
N LYS A 256 -7.23 19.34 -9.30
CA LYS A 256 -8.06 19.24 -10.51
C LYS A 256 -9.37 18.46 -10.29
N LEU A 257 -9.66 18.08 -9.05
CA LEU A 257 -10.91 17.40 -8.69
C LEU A 257 -11.96 18.44 -8.27
N ASP A 258 -12.76 18.90 -9.22
CA ASP A 258 -13.83 19.84 -8.95
C ASP A 258 -15.03 19.16 -8.27
N ASN A 259 -15.59 19.81 -7.23
CA ASN A 259 -16.83 19.42 -6.55
C ASN A 259 -16.83 17.98 -6.00
N LYS A 260 -15.68 17.50 -5.51
CA LYS A 260 -15.58 16.19 -4.84
C LYS A 260 -15.56 16.34 -3.33
N GLU A 261 -16.31 15.46 -2.64
CA GLU A 261 -16.15 15.30 -1.21
C GLU A 261 -14.97 14.36 -0.93
N LEU A 262 -13.90 14.95 -0.38
CA LEU A 262 -12.68 14.26 0.03
C LEU A 262 -12.69 14.18 1.56
N ILE A 263 -12.63 12.97 2.12
CA ILE A 263 -12.58 12.75 3.57
C ILE A 263 -11.37 11.87 3.88
N GLY A 264 -10.69 12.10 5.00
CA GLY A 264 -9.47 11.35 5.29
C GLY A 264 -9.16 11.13 6.77
N THR A 265 -8.40 10.08 7.06
CA THR A 265 -7.94 9.78 8.42
C THR A 265 -6.91 10.81 8.85
N SER A 266 -6.87 11.14 10.13
CA SER A 266 -5.94 12.15 10.69
C SER A 266 -5.13 11.64 11.89
N TYR A 267 -5.16 10.33 12.14
CA TYR A 267 -4.35 9.70 13.18
C TYR A 267 -2.85 10.01 12.98
N GLY A 268 -2.20 10.54 14.02
CA GLY A 268 -0.78 10.87 14.03
C GLY A 268 -0.42 12.26 13.46
N LEU A 269 -1.38 13.01 12.93
CA LEU A 269 -1.18 14.40 12.50
C LEU A 269 -1.39 15.38 13.67
N GLY A 270 -0.70 16.51 13.66
CA GLY A 270 -1.01 17.64 14.54
C GLY A 270 -2.16 18.50 14.01
N LEU A 271 -2.83 19.27 14.89
CA LEU A 271 -3.93 20.17 14.51
C LEU A 271 -3.54 21.20 13.43
N ALA A 272 -2.30 21.69 13.46
CA ALA A 272 -1.78 22.61 12.44
C ALA A 272 -1.64 21.94 11.06
N GLU A 273 -1.22 20.66 11.04
CA GLU A 273 -1.13 19.88 9.80
C GLU A 273 -2.52 19.59 9.23
N ILE A 274 -3.46 19.19 10.09
CA ILE A 274 -4.88 18.99 9.73
C ILE A 274 -5.44 20.25 9.07
N LYS A 275 -5.29 21.41 9.74
CA LYS A 275 -5.76 22.69 9.22
C LYS A 275 -5.13 23.01 7.86
N ALA A 276 -3.81 22.85 7.73
CA ALA A 276 -3.11 23.12 6.47
C ALA A 276 -3.58 22.21 5.32
N ILE A 277 -3.83 20.92 5.59
CA ILE A 277 -4.33 19.97 4.60
C ILE A 277 -5.78 20.31 4.20
N ASN A 278 -6.64 20.58 5.17
CA ASN A 278 -8.03 21.01 4.94
C ASN A 278 -8.08 22.26 4.05
N GLU A 279 -7.30 23.29 4.39
CA GLU A 279 -7.29 24.58 3.67
C GLU A 279 -6.67 24.48 2.27
N LYS A 280 -5.56 23.74 2.12
CA LYS A 280 -4.81 23.67 0.86
C LYS A 280 -5.41 22.70 -0.16
N TRP A 281 -5.95 21.57 0.30
CA TRP A 281 -6.37 20.47 -0.57
C TRP A 281 -7.87 20.17 -0.51
N GLY A 282 -8.62 20.82 0.38
CA GLY A 282 -10.06 20.56 0.53
C GLY A 282 -10.39 19.16 1.07
N ILE A 283 -9.40 18.43 1.59
CA ILE A 283 -9.60 17.11 2.19
C ILE A 283 -10.09 17.31 3.61
N LYS A 284 -11.31 16.89 3.93
CA LYS A 284 -11.89 16.98 5.27
C LYS A 284 -11.25 15.95 6.21
N LEU A 285 -10.43 16.43 7.13
CA LEU A 285 -9.81 15.61 8.18
C LEU A 285 -10.46 15.90 9.54
N PRO A 286 -11.05 14.91 10.22
CA PRO A 286 -11.66 15.11 11.54
C PRO A 286 -10.62 15.41 12.63
N ASP A 287 -10.93 16.34 13.54
CA ASP A 287 -10.07 16.66 14.70
C ASP A 287 -10.06 15.56 15.78
N SER A 288 -10.94 14.55 15.65
CA SER A 288 -10.97 13.37 16.54
C SER A 288 -9.84 12.37 16.26
N HIS A 289 -8.96 12.64 15.29
CA HIS A 289 -7.83 11.78 14.92
C HIS A 289 -8.21 10.32 14.58
N PRO A 290 -9.28 10.05 13.81
CA PRO A 290 -9.74 8.70 13.59
C PRO A 290 -8.70 7.86 12.85
N LYS A 291 -8.57 6.61 13.30
CA LYS A 291 -7.93 5.53 12.54
C LYS A 291 -8.85 5.08 11.39
N VAL A 292 -8.36 4.19 10.53
CA VAL A 292 -9.09 3.74 9.34
C VAL A 292 -10.48 3.20 9.64
N LEU A 293 -10.61 2.28 10.59
CA LEU A 293 -11.91 1.69 10.93
C LEU A 293 -12.89 2.71 11.51
N GLU A 294 -12.42 3.60 12.38
CA GLU A 294 -13.20 4.67 13.00
C GLU A 294 -13.72 5.64 11.92
N LEU A 295 -12.85 6.03 10.98
CA LEU A 295 -13.27 6.87 9.86
C LEU A 295 -14.36 6.21 9.02
N LEU A 296 -14.18 4.93 8.70
CA LEU A 296 -15.15 4.20 7.89
C LEU A 296 -16.50 4.00 8.59
N LYS A 297 -16.53 3.94 9.93
CA LYS A 297 -17.75 3.79 10.72
C LYS A 297 -18.47 5.12 10.94
N ASP A 298 -17.72 6.18 11.22
CA ASP A 298 -18.28 7.42 11.78
C ASP A 298 -18.38 8.55 10.75
N PHE A 299 -17.60 8.49 9.67
CA PHE A 299 -17.49 9.58 8.69
C PHE A 299 -17.70 9.13 7.24
N ALA A 300 -17.63 7.83 6.94
CA ALA A 300 -17.84 7.31 5.60
C ALA A 300 -19.25 6.73 5.41
N ILE A 301 -19.82 6.98 4.24
CA ILE A 301 -21.02 6.31 3.76
C ILE A 301 -20.58 5.37 2.64
N LEU A 302 -20.57 4.06 2.92
CA LEU A 302 -20.22 3.02 1.95
C LEU A 302 -21.43 2.31 1.34
N GLU A 303 -22.66 2.68 1.71
CA GLU A 303 -23.90 2.17 1.11
C GLU A 303 -24.26 2.89 -0.20
#